data_AF-A0A3D1J1A0-F1
#
_entry.id   AF-A0A3D1J1A0-F1
#
_cell.length_a   1.000
_cell.length_b   1.000
_cell.length_c   1.000
_cell.angle_alpha   90.00
_cell.angle_beta   90.00
_cell.angle_gamma   90.00
#
_symmetry.space_group_name_H-M   'P 1'
#
loop_
_entity.id
_entity.type
_entity.pdbx_description
1 polymer ?
#
loop_
_entity_poly.entity_id
_entity_poly.type
_entity_poly.pdbx_seq_one_letter_code
_entity_poly.pdbx_strand_id
1 'polypeptide(L)' 'VDKITPAGISDAQEVVARAAALSLELDTPITPGFEALVFKASRGIEDIYELTYIRKDGSR' A
#
# COMPACT_ATOMS: atom_id res chain seq x y z
N VAL A 1 20.30 7.27 5.77
CA VAL A 1 20.84 6.70 4.51
C VAL A 1 19.80 5.69 4.03
N ASP A 2 19.23 5.95 2.85
CA ASP A 2 18.27 5.12 2.08
C ASP A 2 17.10 4.44 2.83
N LYS A 3 16.20 5.23 3.44
CA LYS A 3 14.91 4.74 3.99
C LYS A 3 13.82 4.75 2.92
N ILE A 4 13.93 3.93 1.89
CA ILE A 4 12.80 3.77 0.95
C ILE A 4 11.72 2.96 1.67
N THR A 5 10.53 3.53 1.80
CA THR A 5 9.39 2.85 2.43
C THR A 5 8.86 1.77 1.48
N PRO A 6 8.19 0.71 1.98
CA PRO A 6 7.59 -0.31 1.11
C PRO A 6 6.69 0.28 0.02
N ALA A 7 5.93 1.33 0.34
CA ALA A 7 5.14 2.07 -0.64
C ALA A 7 5.98 2.79 -1.71
N GLY A 8 7.22 3.18 -1.40
CA GLY A 8 8.14 3.83 -2.34
C GLY A 8 8.81 2.90 -3.34
N ILE A 9 8.74 1.58 -3.14
CA ILE A 9 9.18 0.57 -4.13
C ILE A 9 8.01 -0.17 -4.79
N SER A 10 6.78 0.23 -4.49
CA SER A 10 5.57 -0.40 -5.03
C SER A 10 4.96 0.47 -6.12
N ASP A 11 4.14 -0.12 -6.98
CA ASP A 11 3.43 0.67 -7.98
C ASP A 11 2.50 1.69 -7.32
N ALA A 12 2.71 2.97 -7.61
CA ALA A 12 1.97 4.06 -6.98
C ALA A 12 0.46 3.98 -7.26
N GLN A 13 0.06 3.49 -8.44
CA GLN A 13 -1.36 3.34 -8.77
C GLN A 13 -2.00 2.18 -7.99
N GLU A 14 -1.30 1.06 -7.84
CA GLU A 14 -1.79 -0.06 -7.03
C GLU A 14 -1.96 0.35 -5.56
N VAL A 15 -1.02 1.14 -5.00
CA VAL A 15 -1.11 1.65 -3.62
C VAL A 15 -2.30 2.61 -3.45
N VAL A 16 -2.57 3.48 -4.43
CA VAL A 16 -3.73 4.38 -4.42
C VAL A 16 -5.03 3.60 -4.54
N ALA A 17 -5.11 2.66 -5.48
CA ALA A 17 -6.29 1.82 -5.67
C ALA A 17 -6.60 1.01 -4.42
N ARG A 18 -5.56 0.48 -3.75
CA ARG A 18 -5.68 -0.24 -2.49
C ARG A 18 -6.22 0.63 -1.38
N ALA A 19 -5.68 1.84 -1.20
CA ALA A 19 -6.16 2.77 -0.18
C ALA A 19 -7.63 3.11 -0.38
N ALA A 20 -8.05 3.35 -1.64
CA ALA A 20 -9.45 3.61 -1.97
C ALA A 20 -10.35 2.39 -1.69
N ALA A 21 -9.93 1.19 -2.09
CA ALA A 21 -10.69 -0.03 -1.86
C ALA A 21 -10.89 -0.32 -0.37
N LEU A 22 -9.81 -0.24 0.42
CA LEU A 22 -9.87 -0.43 1.87
C LEU A 22 -10.68 0.68 2.56
N SER A 23 -10.62 1.91 2.06
CA SER A 23 -11.40 3.02 2.62
C SER A 23 -12.90 2.78 2.44
N LEU A 24 -13.28 2.27 1.27
CA LEU A 24 -14.67 1.91 0.98
C LEU A 24 -15.13 0.69 1.78
N GLU A 25 -14.27 -0.33 1.91
CA GLU A 25 -14.58 -1.56 2.64
C GLU A 25 -14.80 -1.31 4.14
N LEU A 26 -14.02 -0.40 4.74
CA LEU A 26 -13.95 -0.19 6.18
C LEU A 26 -14.52 1.17 6.62
N ASP A 27 -15.19 1.87 5.72
CA ASP A 27 -15.82 3.20 5.90
C ASP A 27 -14.92 4.18 6.66
N THR A 28 -13.62 4.16 6.32
CA THR A 28 -12.58 4.94 7.01
C THR A 28 -11.65 5.53 5.96
N PRO A 29 -11.36 6.83 5.95
CA PRO A 29 -10.39 7.39 5.02
C PRO A 29 -8.98 6.86 5.31
N ILE A 30 -8.37 6.18 4.33
CA ILE A 30 -7.01 5.63 4.41
C ILE A 30 -6.11 6.36 3.43
N THR A 31 -4.96 6.82 3.91
CA THR A 31 -3.99 7.51 3.05
C THR A 31 -3.27 6.50 2.15
N PRO A 32 -3.13 6.78 0.83
CA PRO A 32 -2.22 6.03 -0.02
C PRO A 32 -0.81 6.04 0.55
N GLY A 33 -0.18 4.87 0.65
CA GLY A 33 1.18 4.73 1.15
C GLY A 33 1.34 3.53 2.07
N PHE A 34 2.19 3.70 3.08
CA PHE A 34 2.45 2.64 4.07
C PHE A 34 1.17 2.23 4.84
N GLU A 35 0.31 3.20 5.17
CA GLU A 35 -0.97 2.95 5.86
C GLU A 35 -1.83 1.94 5.10
N ALA A 36 -1.95 2.09 3.78
CA ALA A 36 -2.71 1.17 2.94
C ALA A 36 -2.16 -0.27 2.92
N LEU A 37 -0.86 -0.45 3.19
CA LEU A 37 -0.21 -1.77 3.19
C LEU A 37 -0.37 -2.51 4.52
N VAL A 38 -0.50 -1.77 5.63
CA VAL A 38 -0.54 -2.34 6.98
C VAL A 38 -1.90 -2.21 7.67
N PHE A 39 -2.89 -1.58 7.04
CA PHE A 39 -4.15 -1.22 7.69
C PHE A 39 -4.88 -2.41 8.33
N LYS A 40 -5.07 -3.51 7.59
CA LYS A 40 -5.73 -4.73 8.10
C LYS A 40 -4.85 -5.45 9.11
N ALA A 41 -3.56 -5.61 8.81
CA ALA A 41 -2.59 -6.25 9.72
C ALA A 41 -2.50 -5.54 11.09
N SER A 42 -2.55 -4.20 11.11
CA SER A 42 -2.54 -3.40 12.34
C SER A 42 -3.75 -3.66 13.26
N ARG A 43 -4.83 -4.24 12.72
CA ARG A 43 -6.05 -4.63 13.44
C ARG A 43 -6.12 -6.14 13.70
N GLY A 44 -5.06 -6.89 13.41
CA GLY A 44 -5.04 -8.35 13.53
C GLY A 44 -5.90 -9.07 12.49
N ILE A 45 -6.26 -8.39 11.40
CA ILE A 45 -7.00 -8.96 10.27
C ILE A 45 -6.00 -9.48 9.25
N GLU A 46 -6.19 -10.72 8.79
CA GLU A 46 -5.36 -11.30 7.74
C GLU A 46 -5.55 -10.55 6.42
N ASP A 47 -4.43 -10.26 5.75
CA ASP A 47 -4.40 -9.42 4.55
C ASP A 47 -3.37 -9.99 3.57
N ILE A 48 -3.85 -10.82 2.65
CA ILE A 48 -3.05 -11.49 1.63
C ILE A 48 -3.39 -10.88 0.28
N TYR A 49 -2.37 -10.40 -0.44
CA TYR A 49 -2.52 -9.76 -1.73
C TYR A 49 -1.18 -9.72 -2.45
N GLU A 50 -1.25 -9.57 -3.78
CA GLU A 50 -0.08 -9.35 -4.61
C GLU A 50 0.16 -7.84 -4.79
N LEU A 51 1.42 -7.47 -4.94
CA LEU A 51 1.85 -6.10 -5.15
C LEU A 51 2.99 -6.10 -6.16
N THR A 52 2.92 -5.20 -7.14
CA THR A 52 3.97 -5.02 -8.14
C THR A 52 5.06 -4.12 -7.58
N TYR A 53 6.29 -4.63 -7.53
CA TYR A 53 7.46 -3.82 -7.20
C TYR A 53 7.98 -3.08 -8.44
N ILE A 54 8.28 -1.80 -8.24
CA ILE A 54 8.92 -0.92 -9.21
C ILE A 54 10.40 -0.81 -8.85
N ARG A 55 11.27 -0.86 -9.86
CA ARG A 55 12.71 -0.67 -9.65
C ARG A 55 12.97 0.72 -9.07
N LYS A 56 14.09 0.88 -8.34
CA LYS A 56 14.48 2.16 -7.72
C LYS A 56 14.57 3.32 -8.73
N ASP A 57 14.78 3.02 -10.01
CA ASP A 57 14.83 3.99 -11.11
C ASP A 57 13.45 4.34 -11.72
N GLY A 58 12.37 3.78 -11.18
CA GLY A 58 10.99 4.02 -11.63
C GLY A 58 10.54 3.13 -12.79
N SER A 59 11.39 2.20 -13.27
CA SER A 59 11.01 1.25 -14.31
C SER A 59 10.26 0.03 -13.75
N ARG A 60 9.27 -0.45 -14.52
CA ARG A 60 8.59 -1.75 -14.31
C ARG A 60 9.43 -2.88 -14.89
#